data_AF-A0A354M3S5-F1
#
_entry.id   AF-A0A354M3S5-F1
#
_cell.length_a   1.000
_cell.length_b   1.000
_cell.length_c   1.000
_cell.angle_alpha   90.00
_cell.angle_beta   90.00
_cell.angle_gamma   90.00
#
_symmetry.space_group_name_H-M   'P 1'
#
loop_
_entity.id
_entity.type
_entity.pdbx_description
1 polymer ?
#
loop_
_entity_poly.entity_id
_entity_poly.type
_entity_poly.pdbx_seq_one_letter_code
_entity_poly.pdbx_strand_id
1 'polypeptide(L)'
;MNTLTNREIEIAEYIAWGASVDETADKLGRSPYTVKNTLRNIYAKLHFNKSTELAAYMFVKHPERMIIENDKIGNVKRAISAITMIALIFLQLLVQPADMMRVRRARTRTARRMEYVEE
;
A
#
# COMPACT_ATOMS: atom_id res chain seq x y z
N MET A 1 -25.04 -26.43 2.11
CA MET A 1 -24.64 -25.02 1.94
C MET A 1 -23.52 -24.77 2.93
N ASN A 2 -22.26 -24.67 2.48
CA ASN A 2 -21.09 -24.64 3.36
C ASN A 2 -21.02 -23.28 4.08
N THR A 3 -21.59 -23.23 5.28
CA THR A 3 -21.53 -22.07 6.15
C THR A 3 -20.14 -22.00 6.81
N LEU A 4 -19.57 -20.80 6.82
CA LEU A 4 -18.34 -20.54 7.56
C LEU A 4 -18.63 -20.59 9.06
N THR A 5 -17.64 -21.05 9.84
CA THR A 5 -17.69 -20.96 11.29
C THR A 5 -17.46 -19.52 11.75
N ASN A 6 -17.90 -19.16 12.96
CA ASN A 6 -17.70 -17.80 13.51
C ASN A 6 -16.23 -17.35 13.46
N ARG A 7 -15.29 -18.25 13.74
CA ARG A 7 -13.84 -17.98 13.67
C ARG A 7 -13.36 -17.72 12.24
N GLU A 8 -13.89 -18.45 11.27
CA GLU A 8 -13.57 -18.25 9.87
C GLU A 8 -14.14 -16.92 9.36
N ILE A 9 -15.33 -16.54 9.84
CA ILE A 9 -15.95 -15.25 9.52
C ILE A 9 -15.12 -14.09 10.09
N GLU A 10 -14.64 -14.18 11.34
CA GLU A 10 -13.75 -13.16 11.93
C GLU A 10 -12.48 -12.95 11.11
N ILE A 11 -11.81 -14.04 10.70
CA ILE A 11 -10.61 -13.94 9.86
C ILE A 11 -10.97 -13.41 8.47
N ALA A 12 -12.05 -13.89 7.87
CA ALA A 12 -12.50 -13.45 6.55
C ALA A 12 -12.85 -11.96 6.53
N GLU A 13 -13.39 -11.42 7.62
CA GLU A 13 -13.74 -10.01 7.78
C GLU A 13 -12.50 -9.11 7.65
N TYR A 14 -11.44 -9.38 8.41
CA TYR A 14 -10.19 -8.60 8.32
C TYR A 14 -9.54 -8.70 6.93
N ILE A 15 -9.53 -9.90 6.34
CA ILE A 15 -8.97 -10.12 5.00
C ILE A 15 -9.83 -9.42 3.93
N ALA A 16 -11.16 -9.41 4.07
CA ALA A 16 -12.08 -8.72 3.17
C ALA A 16 -11.88 -7.19 3.20
N TRP A 17 -11.54 -6.63 4.36
CA TRP A 17 -11.13 -5.23 4.52
C TRP A 17 -9.72 -4.92 3.98
N GLY A 18 -8.98 -5.94 3.53
CA GLY A 18 -7.66 -5.79 2.96
C GLY A 18 -6.51 -5.79 3.98
N ALA A 19 -6.75 -6.22 5.21
CA ALA A 19 -5.66 -6.44 6.16
C ALA A 19 -4.76 -7.59 5.69
N SER A 20 -3.46 -7.49 5.97
CA SER A 20 -2.54 -8.58 5.72
C SER A 20 -2.75 -9.75 6.69
N VAL A 21 -2.18 -10.92 6.38
CA VAL A 21 -2.24 -12.10 7.28
C VAL A 21 -1.60 -11.79 8.64
N ASP A 22 -0.50 -11.04 8.64
CA ASP A 22 0.21 -10.66 9.86
C ASP A 22 -0.58 -9.63 10.67
N GLU A 23 -1.13 -8.60 10.02
CA GLU A 23 -2.01 -7.62 10.69
C GLU A 23 -3.27 -8.29 11.26
N THR A 24 -3.83 -9.26 10.55
CA THR A 24 -5.00 -10.01 11.01
C THR A 24 -4.64 -10.88 12.22
N ALA A 25 -3.45 -11.49 12.20
CA ALA A 25 -2.93 -12.27 13.30
C ALA A 25 -2.72 -11.42 14.55
N ASP A 26 -2.12 -10.24 14.40
CA ASP A 26 -1.91 -9.27 15.49
C ASP A 26 -3.24 -8.80 16.08
N LYS A 27 -4.21 -8.40 15.23
CA LYS A 27 -5.53 -7.94 15.67
C LYS A 27 -6.33 -9.01 16.40
N LEU A 28 -6.22 -10.27 15.98
CA LEU A 28 -6.93 -11.40 16.58
C LEU A 28 -6.17 -12.10 17.70
N GLY A 29 -4.92 -11.69 17.99
CA GLY A 29 -4.04 -12.34 18.98
C GLY A 29 -3.73 -13.80 18.61
N ARG A 30 -3.50 -14.09 17.33
CA ARG A 30 -3.24 -15.44 16.80
C ARG A 30 -1.87 -15.50 16.14
N SER A 31 -1.36 -16.72 15.94
CA SER A 31 -0.16 -16.89 15.12
C SER A 31 -0.49 -16.65 13.63
N PRO A 32 0.40 -16.02 12.84
CA PRO A 32 0.22 -15.87 11.40
C PRO A 32 0.00 -17.19 10.69
N TYR A 33 0.64 -18.26 11.18
CA TYR A 33 0.46 -19.62 10.67
C TYR A 33 -0.98 -20.10 10.82
N THR A 34 -1.61 -19.86 11.98
CA THR A 34 -3.01 -20.21 12.22
C THR A 34 -3.94 -19.46 11.27
N VAL A 35 -3.72 -18.15 11.08
CA VAL A 35 -4.53 -17.33 10.18
C VAL A 35 -4.40 -17.83 8.74
N LYS A 36 -3.19 -18.11 8.28
CA LYS A 36 -2.92 -18.66 6.94
C LYS A 36 -3.58 -20.02 6.72
N ASN A 37 -3.54 -20.91 7.72
CA ASN A 37 -4.17 -22.22 7.64
C ASN A 37 -5.70 -22.11 7.57
N THR A 38 -6.30 -21.27 8.43
CA THR A 38 -7.74 -21.00 8.39
C THR A 38 -8.15 -20.38 7.06
N LEU A 39 -7.38 -19.44 6.51
CA LEU A 39 -7.65 -18.83 5.21
C LEU A 39 -7.63 -19.87 4.08
N ARG A 40 -6.70 -20.84 4.12
CA ARG A 40 -6.67 -21.94 3.15
C ARG A 40 -7.93 -22.81 3.24
N ASN A 41 -8.42 -23.07 4.45
CA ASN A 41 -9.66 -23.83 4.67
C ASN A 41 -10.89 -23.06 4.17
N ILE A 42 -10.93 -21.74 4.38
CA ILE A 42 -11.98 -20.85 3.85
C ILE A 42 -12.03 -20.93 2.32
N TYR A 43 -10.87 -20.77 1.65
CA TYR A 43 -10.79 -20.86 0.20
C TYR A 43 -11.17 -22.24 -0.33
N ALA A 44 -10.78 -23.32 0.36
CA ALA A 44 -11.20 -24.66 0.00
C ALA A 44 -12.72 -24.89 0.15
N LYS A 45 -13.34 -24.35 1.21
CA LYS A 45 -14.78 -24.48 1.46
C LYS A 45 -15.65 -23.70 0.47
N LEU A 46 -15.18 -22.53 0.05
CA LEU A 46 -15.89 -21.61 -0.85
C LEU A 46 -15.49 -21.78 -2.32
N HIS A 47 -14.47 -22.58 -2.60
CA HIS A 47 -13.86 -22.73 -3.93
C HIS A 47 -13.37 -21.40 -4.52
N PHE A 48 -12.80 -20.54 -3.68
CA PHE A 48 -12.22 -19.26 -4.10
C PHE A 48 -10.73 -19.38 -4.30
N ASN A 49 -10.22 -18.62 -5.27
CA ASN A 49 -8.79 -18.55 -5.56
C ASN A 49 -8.20 -17.19 -5.20
N LYS A 50 -9.04 -16.16 -5.08
CA LYS A 50 -8.61 -14.78 -4.84
C LYS A 50 -9.25 -14.19 -3.58
N SER A 51 -8.50 -13.34 -2.90
CA SER A 51 -9.00 -12.55 -1.77
C SER A 51 -10.15 -11.61 -2.16
N THR A 52 -10.18 -11.14 -3.41
CA THR A 52 -11.26 -10.29 -3.93
C THR A 52 -12.60 -11.02 -4.00
N GLU A 53 -12.59 -12.32 -4.30
CA GLU A 53 -13.81 -13.15 -4.31
C GLU A 53 -14.35 -13.32 -2.89
N LEU A 54 -13.46 -13.55 -1.92
CA LEU A 54 -13.80 -13.60 -0.51
C LEU A 54 -14.38 -12.26 -0.01
N ALA A 55 -13.77 -11.14 -0.41
CA ALA A 55 -14.28 -9.82 -0.05
C ALA A 55 -15.70 -9.61 -0.59
N ALA A 56 -15.92 -9.86 -1.89
CA ALA A 56 -17.24 -9.76 -2.51
C ALA A 56 -18.28 -10.67 -1.81
N TYR A 57 -17.88 -11.90 -1.47
CA TYR A 57 -18.73 -12.80 -0.71
C TYR A 57 -19.10 -12.22 0.66
N MET A 58 -18.13 -11.72 1.42
CA MET A 58 -18.37 -11.16 2.76
C MET A 58 -19.31 -9.94 2.70
N PHE A 59 -19.15 -9.05 1.70
CA PHE A 59 -20.03 -7.89 1.55
C PHE A 59 -21.49 -8.29 1.26
N VAL A 60 -21.70 -9.38 0.52
CA VAL A 60 -23.05 -9.86 0.17
C VAL A 60 -23.67 -10.70 1.28
N LYS A 61 -22.88 -11.57 1.94
CA LYS A 61 -23.38 -12.53 2.93
C LYS A 61 -23.41 -12.00 4.35
N HIS A 62 -22.56 -11.02 4.68
CA HIS A 62 -22.40 -10.46 6.02
C HIS A 62 -22.40 -8.92 6.00
N PRO A 63 -23.45 -8.28 5.46
CA PRO A 63 -23.54 -6.81 5.42
C PRO A 63 -23.52 -6.18 6.81
N GLU A 64 -23.98 -6.89 7.83
CA GLU A 64 -23.98 -6.46 9.24
C GLU A 64 -22.57 -6.29 9.83
N ARG A 65 -21.58 -7.01 9.28
CA ARG A 65 -20.17 -6.94 9.71
C ARG A 65 -19.35 -6.00 8.84
N MET A 66 -19.76 -5.79 7.60
CA MET A 66 -19.05 -4.95 6.64
C MET A 66 -19.58 -3.51 6.63
N ILE A 67 -19.54 -2.85 7.78
CA ILE A 67 -19.94 -1.45 7.90
C ILE A 67 -18.82 -0.56 7.39
N ILE A 68 -19.06 0.12 6.26
CA ILE A 68 -18.17 1.18 5.77
C ILE A 68 -18.44 2.42 6.61
N GLU A 69 -17.73 2.53 7.73
CA GLU A 69 -17.68 3.80 8.46
C GLU A 69 -17.00 4.84 7.56
N ASN A 70 -17.77 5.85 7.13
CA ASN A 70 -17.20 6.99 6.42
C ASN A 70 -16.47 7.87 7.45
N ASP A 71 -15.26 7.45 7.82
CA ASP A 71 -14.42 8.18 8.74
C ASP A 71 -13.97 9.50 8.07
N LYS A 72 -14.78 10.54 8.28
CA LYS A 72 -14.49 11.91 7.85
C LYS A 72 -13.12 12.36 8.36
N ILE A 73 -12.73 11.93 9.56
CA ILE A 73 -11.45 12.30 10.18
C ILE A 73 -10.29 11.59 9.46
N GLY A 74 -10.44 10.30 9.11
CA GLY A 74 -9.48 9.55 8.31
C GLY A 74 -9.23 10.18 6.94
N ASN A 75 -10.28 10.62 6.26
CA ASN A 75 -10.18 11.31 4.97
C ASN A 75 -9.45 12.65 5.08
N VAL A 76 -9.71 13.42 6.13
CA VAL A 76 -8.99 14.68 6.41
C VAL A 76 -7.51 14.43 6.70
N LYS A 77 -7.17 13.40 7.49
CA LYS A 77 -5.77 13.03 7.77
C LYS A 77 -5.00 12.69 6.49
N ARG A 78 -5.62 11.92 5.57
CA ARG A 78 -5.04 11.59 4.25
C ARG A 78 -4.91 12.82 3.36
N ALA A 79 -5.88 13.73 3.38
CA ALA A 79 -5.81 14.97 2.61
C ALA A 79 -4.67 15.87 3.11
N ILE A 80 -4.51 16.00 4.43
CA ILE A 80 -3.43 16.78 5.04
C ILE A 80 -2.08 16.18 4.64
N SER A 81 -1.88 14.86 4.75
CA SER A 81 -0.59 14.25 4.37
C SER A 81 -0.26 14.47 2.90
N ALA A 82 -1.24 14.35 2.00
CA ALA A 82 -1.06 14.64 0.58
C ALA A 82 -0.69 16.11 0.33
N ILE A 83 -1.41 17.06 0.96
CA ILE A 83 -1.12 18.50 0.84
C ILE A 83 0.29 18.83 1.34
N THR A 84 0.70 18.25 2.48
CA THR A 84 2.05 18.47 3.01
C THR A 84 3.14 17.95 2.07
N MET A 85 2.96 16.79 1.43
CA MET A 85 3.91 16.28 0.45
C MET A 85 4.02 17.20 -0.77
N ILE A 86 2.89 17.66 -1.31
CA ILE A 86 2.87 18.58 -2.46
C ILE A 86 3.58 19.90 -2.10
N ALA A 87 3.33 20.44 -0.91
CA ALA A 87 3.98 21.67 -0.45
C ALA A 87 5.50 21.52 -0.33
N LEU A 88 6.00 20.38 0.17
CA LEU A 88 7.44 20.11 0.25
C LEU A 88 8.09 20.02 -1.13
N ILE A 89 7.43 19.34 -2.08
CA ILE A 89 7.90 19.25 -3.47
C ILE A 89 7.94 20.65 -4.11
N PHE A 90 6.89 21.44 -3.90
CA PHE A 90 6.81 22.81 -4.43
C PHE A 90 7.88 23.71 -3.82
N LEU A 91 8.14 23.61 -2.51
CA LEU A 91 9.22 24.32 -1.84
C LEU A 91 10.59 23.94 -2.43
N GLN A 92 10.82 22.65 -2.69
CA GLN A 92 12.05 22.19 -3.32
C GLN A 92 12.23 22.78 -4.73
N LEU A 93 11.16 22.91 -5.52
CA LEU A 93 11.19 23.57 -6.83
C LEU A 93 11.52 25.06 -6.75
N LEU A 94 11.00 25.77 -5.75
CA LEU A 94 11.27 27.21 -5.56
C LEU A 94 12.70 27.49 -5.07
N VAL A 95 13.29 26.61 -4.27
CA VAL A 95 14.63 26.78 -3.68
C VAL A 95 15.75 26.34 -4.64
N GLN A 96 15.48 25.49 -5.65
CA GLN A 96 16.49 24.97 -6.59
C GLN A 96 16.51 25.56 -8.03
N PRO A 97 16.26 26.86 -8.32
CA PRO A 97 16.34 27.35 -9.70
C PRO A 97 17.78 27.38 -10.26
N ALA A 98 18.82 27.37 -9.42
CA ALA A 98 20.20 27.68 -9.83
C ALA A 98 21.11 26.46 -10.06
N ASP A 99 20.89 25.32 -9.39
CA ASP A 99 21.84 24.21 -9.43
C ASP A 99 21.70 23.29 -10.66
N MET A 100 20.50 23.19 -11.25
CA MET A 100 20.32 22.47 -12.52
C MET A 100 20.99 23.17 -13.71
N MET A 101 21.13 24.50 -13.67
CA MET A 101 21.74 25.27 -14.78
C MET A 101 23.27 25.26 -14.78
N ARG A 102 23.91 24.87 -13.66
CA ARG A 102 25.39 24.81 -13.55
C ARG A 102 25.98 23.52 -14.10
N VAL A 103 25.22 22.43 -14.16
CA VAL A 103 25.70 21.13 -14.68
C VAL A 103 26.00 21.17 -16.19
N ARG A 104 25.33 22.04 -16.96
CA ARG A 104 25.56 22.16 -18.42
C ARG A 104 26.87 22.85 -18.81
N ARG A 105 27.52 23.63 -17.94
CA ARG A 105 28.76 24.37 -18.28
C ARG A 105 30.06 23.64 -17.91
N ALA A 106 29.99 22.52 -17.18
CA ALA A 106 31.18 21.81 -16.74
C ALA A 106 31.83 20.89 -17.80
N ARG A 107 31.13 20.57 -18.90
CA ARG A 107 31.65 19.60 -19.90
C ARG A 107 32.58 20.15 -20.98
N THR A 108 32.81 21.47 -21.07
CA THR A 108 33.50 22.04 -22.25
C THR A 108 34.94 22.52 -22.00
N ARG A 109 35.53 22.36 -20.80
CA ARG A 109 36.90 22.85 -20.52
C ARG A 109 38.02 21.81 -20.53
N THR A 110 37.75 20.52 -20.72
CA THR A 110 38.79 19.48 -20.59
C THR A 110 39.30 18.91 -21.92
N ALA A 111 38.78 19.36 -23.08
CA ALA A 111 39.14 18.78 -24.37
C ALA A 111 40.29 19.46 -25.13
N ARG A 112 40.84 20.60 -24.66
CA ARG A 112 41.78 21.42 -25.47
C ARG A 112 43.22 21.50 -24.96
N ARG A 113 43.61 20.70 -23.95
CA ARG A 113 44.98 20.75 -23.38
C ARG A 113 45.84 19.51 -23.69
N MET A 114 45.32 18.49 -24.36
CA MET A 114 46.08 17.26 -24.66
C MET A 114 46.66 17.19 -26.08
N GLU A 115 46.45 18.20 -26.94
CA GLU A 115 46.83 18.12 -28.37
C GLU A 115 48.15 18.82 -28.75
N TYR A 116 48.93 19.35 -27.81
CA TYR A 116 50.19 20.06 -28.12
C TYR A 116 51.40 19.59 -27.30
N VAL A 117 51.42 18.33 -26.86
CA VAL A 117 52.58 17.75 -26.14
C VAL A 117 53.18 16.55 -26.86
N GLU A 118 52.60 16.08 -27.97
CA GLU A 118 53.24 15.07 -28.81
C GLU A 118 53.38 15.59 -30.23
N GLU A 119 54.63 15.53 -30.72
CA GLU A 119 55.21 15.97 -32.01
C GLU A 119 55.79 17.40 -32.07
#